data_AF-A0A383A8M6-F1
#
_entry.id   AF-A0A383A8M6-F1
#
_cell.length_a   1.000
_cell.length_b   1.000
_cell.length_c   1.000
_cell.angle_alpha   90.00
_cell.angle_beta   90.00
_cell.angle_gamma   90.00
#
_symmetry.space_group_name_H-M   'P 1'
#
loop_
_entity.id
_entity.type
_entity.pdbx_description
1 polymer ?
#
loop_
_entity_poly.entity_id
_entity_poly.type
_entity_poly.pdbx_seq_one_letter_code
_entity_poly.pdbx_strand_id
1 'polypeptide(L)'
;MGMYELAKKLYPIHRSITGDGVRKSLEIIKEQIPIEIKEVPCGEKVFDWEIPPEWNIRDAYVLDLSSGKKVIDFKEHNLHIVGYSIAVDEELTYEELTPHLHYIEEQPSAIPYVFSYYQEQWGFCLSYEQFLKLDKKTKYKVFIDSDLDPQGSLTYAELIIPGENEEELFFSSYICHPQMCNNELSGPVLLTQL
;
A
#
# COMPACT_ATOMS: atom_id res chain seq x y z
N MET A 1 15.94 8.85 16.50
CA MET A 1 14.86 9.74 16.00
C MET A 1 13.66 9.56 16.90
N GLY A 2 12.90 10.61 17.25
CA GLY A 2 11.69 10.43 18.06
C GLY A 2 10.53 9.80 17.28
N MET A 3 9.54 9.24 17.97
CA MET A 3 8.39 8.53 17.34
C MET A 3 7.73 9.33 16.20
N TYR A 4 7.40 10.60 16.45
CA TYR A 4 6.71 11.44 15.46
C TYR A 4 7.54 11.70 14.19
N GLU A 5 8.85 11.85 14.34
CA GLU A 5 9.74 12.06 13.19
C GLU A 5 9.94 10.76 12.40
N LEU A 6 10.00 9.61 13.08
CA LEU A 6 10.02 8.31 12.41
C LEU A 6 8.73 8.07 11.61
N ALA A 7 7.58 8.38 12.22
CA ALA A 7 6.28 8.31 11.54
C ALA A 7 6.25 9.22 10.30
N LYS A 8 6.72 10.46 10.37
CA LYS A 8 6.81 11.35 9.18
C LYS A 8 7.69 10.77 8.07
N LYS A 9 8.83 10.17 8.41
CA LYS A 9 9.75 9.58 7.42
C LYS A 9 9.14 8.36 6.73
N LEU A 10 8.34 7.57 7.46
CA LEU A 10 7.69 6.37 6.95
C LEU A 10 6.36 6.66 6.24
N TYR A 11 5.60 7.69 6.65
CA TYR A 11 4.28 8.02 6.13
C TYR A 11 4.15 8.06 4.59
N PRO A 12 5.05 8.71 3.83
CA PRO A 12 4.89 8.81 2.37
C PRO A 12 5.21 7.51 1.61
N ILE A 13 5.78 6.50 2.26
CA ILE A 13 6.17 5.25 1.59
C ILE A 13 4.91 4.40 1.34
N HIS A 14 4.71 4.01 0.09
CA HIS A 14 3.62 3.11 -0.27
C HIS A 14 3.99 1.67 0.08
N ARG A 15 3.48 1.20 1.22
CA ARG A 15 3.61 -0.20 1.66
C ARG A 15 2.44 -1.03 1.16
N SER A 16 2.67 -2.32 1.01
CA SER A 16 1.66 -3.37 0.87
C SER A 16 2.12 -4.60 1.64
N ILE A 17 1.51 -5.76 1.44
CA ILE A 17 1.96 -7.01 2.10
C ILE A 17 3.33 -7.51 1.60
N THR A 18 3.82 -6.98 0.46
CA THR A 18 5.15 -7.21 -0.12
C THR A 18 5.67 -5.92 -0.76
N GLY A 19 6.86 -5.98 -1.36
CA GLY A 19 7.38 -4.93 -2.25
C GLY A 19 8.38 -3.98 -1.61
N ASP A 20 8.98 -3.12 -2.44
CA ASP A 20 10.05 -2.20 -2.09
C ASP A 20 9.63 -1.18 -1.02
N GLY A 21 8.35 -0.88 -0.91
CA GLY A 21 7.81 -0.05 0.16
C GLY A 21 8.05 -0.64 1.55
N VAL A 22 7.93 -1.96 1.68
CA VAL A 22 8.23 -2.68 2.93
C VAL A 22 9.74 -2.66 3.18
N ARG A 23 10.56 -3.04 2.20
CA ARG A 23 12.03 -3.02 2.31
C ARG A 23 12.55 -1.64 2.73
N LYS A 24 12.11 -0.58 2.05
CA LYS A 24 12.50 0.80 2.36
C LYS A 24 12.08 1.20 3.78
N SER A 25 10.88 0.79 4.22
CA SER A 25 10.41 1.09 5.57
C SER A 25 11.26 0.37 6.63
N LEU A 26 11.60 -0.91 6.40
CA LEU A 26 12.44 -1.68 7.30
C LEU A 26 13.88 -1.18 7.34
N GLU A 27 14.48 -0.79 6.21
CA GLU A 27 15.81 -0.17 6.19
C GLU A 27 15.84 1.14 7.03
N ILE A 28 14.78 1.94 6.98
CA ILE A 28 14.66 3.14 7.84
C ILE A 28 14.57 2.77 9.33
N ILE A 29 13.86 1.69 9.67
CA ILE A 29 13.76 1.19 11.04
C ILE A 29 15.11 0.61 11.51
N LYS A 30 15.84 -0.05 10.61
CA LYS A 30 17.17 -0.63 10.84
C LYS A 30 18.22 0.43 11.19
N GLU A 31 18.03 1.67 10.75
CA GLU A 31 18.83 2.83 11.20
C GLU A 31 18.62 3.16 12.69
N GLN A 32 17.52 2.71 13.32
CA GLN A 32 17.19 2.96 14.73
C GLN A 32 17.50 1.76 15.64
N ILE A 33 17.21 0.54 15.18
CA ILE A 33 17.36 -0.71 15.95
C ILE A 33 17.95 -1.82 15.08
N PRO A 34 18.71 -2.78 15.64
CA PRO A 34 19.45 -3.77 14.86
C PRO A 34 18.57 -4.95 14.38
N ILE A 35 17.49 -4.67 13.65
CA ILE A 35 16.63 -5.70 13.08
C ILE A 35 17.35 -6.49 11.97
N GLU A 36 17.02 -7.78 11.89
CA GLU A 36 17.35 -8.64 10.76
C GLU A 36 16.18 -8.64 9.77
N ILE A 37 16.43 -8.23 8.54
CA ILE A 37 15.43 -8.24 7.46
C ILE A 37 15.55 -9.58 6.74
N LYS A 38 14.40 -10.24 6.56
CA LYS A 38 14.27 -11.55 5.95
C LYS A 38 13.33 -11.48 4.76
N GLU A 39 13.58 -12.36 3.80
CA GLU A 39 12.82 -12.48 2.56
C GLU A 39 12.36 -13.93 2.41
N VAL A 40 11.07 -14.14 2.16
CA VAL A 40 10.48 -15.46 1.88
C VAL A 40 10.00 -15.46 0.44
N PRO A 41 10.48 -16.39 -0.41
CA PRO A 41 10.15 -16.37 -1.83
C PRO A 41 8.65 -16.58 -2.09
N CYS A 42 8.13 -15.97 -3.15
CA CYS A 42 6.80 -16.25 -3.69
C CYS A 42 6.60 -17.76 -3.92
N GLY A 43 5.39 -18.25 -3.64
CA GLY A 43 5.03 -19.67 -3.79
C GLY A 43 5.43 -20.55 -2.60
N GLU A 44 6.22 -20.05 -1.65
CA GLU A 44 6.53 -20.77 -0.41
C GLU A 44 5.24 -21.07 0.36
N LYS A 45 5.08 -22.33 0.80
CA LYS A 45 3.94 -22.75 1.63
C LYS A 45 4.22 -22.45 3.10
N VAL A 46 3.37 -21.64 3.72
CA VAL A 46 3.42 -21.30 5.14
C VAL A 46 2.11 -21.74 5.80
N PHE A 47 2.13 -22.95 6.35
CA PHE A 47 0.92 -23.67 6.79
C PHE A 47 -0.09 -23.81 5.63
N ASP A 48 -1.31 -23.31 5.79
CA ASP A 48 -2.37 -23.36 4.77
C ASP A 48 -2.27 -22.21 3.75
N TRP A 49 -1.32 -21.29 3.93
CA TRP A 49 -1.12 -20.13 3.07
C TRP A 49 0.04 -20.33 2.08
N GLU A 50 0.02 -19.53 1.03
CA GLU A 50 1.10 -19.43 0.04
C GLU A 50 1.53 -17.97 -0.05
N ILE A 51 2.84 -17.72 -0.09
CA ILE A 51 3.37 -16.36 -0.25
C ILE A 51 3.00 -15.84 -1.66
N PRO A 52 2.32 -14.68 -1.77
CA PRO A 52 1.85 -14.17 -3.06
C PRO A 52 3.02 -13.63 -3.90
N PRO A 53 2.81 -13.42 -5.21
CA PRO A 53 3.72 -12.64 -6.05
C PRO A 53 3.98 -11.27 -5.44
N GLU A 54 5.21 -10.81 -5.56
CA GLU A 54 5.59 -9.52 -5.02
C GLU A 54 4.98 -8.40 -5.84
N TRP A 55 4.21 -7.53 -5.18
CA TRP A 55 3.62 -6.38 -5.84
C TRP A 55 4.41 -5.09 -5.61
N ASN A 56 4.62 -4.34 -6.68
CA ASN A 56 5.19 -3.00 -6.65
C ASN A 56 4.46 -2.06 -7.62
N ILE A 57 4.55 -0.74 -7.37
CA ILE A 57 3.87 0.30 -8.16
C ILE A 57 4.78 1.53 -8.32
N ARG A 58 4.80 2.11 -9.53
CA ARG A 58 5.63 3.27 -9.89
C ARG A 58 4.80 4.54 -10.06
N ASP A 59 3.64 4.41 -10.72
CA ASP A 59 2.72 5.52 -10.95
C ASP A 59 1.29 4.97 -11.16
N ALA A 60 0.29 5.77 -10.84
CA ALA A 60 -1.08 5.48 -11.22
C ALA A 60 -1.92 6.76 -11.24
N TYR A 61 -2.80 6.90 -12.22
CA TYR A 61 -3.70 8.03 -12.32
C TYR A 61 -4.92 7.75 -13.19
N VAL A 62 -5.93 8.59 -13.01
CA VAL A 62 -7.07 8.72 -13.92
C VAL A 62 -7.07 10.15 -14.46
N LEU A 63 -6.93 10.29 -15.77
CA LEU A 63 -6.85 11.56 -16.49
C LEU A 63 -8.14 11.78 -17.28
N ASP A 64 -8.83 12.88 -17.03
CA ASP A 64 -9.94 13.32 -17.88
C ASP A 64 -9.39 13.84 -19.22
N LEU A 65 -9.79 13.18 -20.32
CA LEU A 65 -9.28 13.50 -21.66
C LEU A 65 -9.81 14.83 -22.22
N SER A 66 -10.94 15.32 -21.72
CA SER A 66 -11.51 16.60 -22.17
C SER A 66 -10.79 17.79 -21.55
N SER A 67 -10.43 17.70 -20.26
CA SER A 67 -9.77 18.77 -19.52
C SER A 67 -8.25 18.63 -19.45
N GLY A 68 -7.72 17.44 -19.73
CA GLY A 68 -6.30 17.10 -19.61
C GLY A 68 -5.81 17.10 -18.16
N LYS A 69 -6.71 16.94 -17.19
CA LYS A 69 -6.38 16.96 -15.76
C LYS A 69 -6.47 15.58 -15.14
N LYS A 70 -5.53 15.25 -14.26
CA LYS A 70 -5.63 14.06 -13.41
C LYS A 70 -6.71 14.31 -12.37
N VAL A 71 -7.80 13.56 -12.46
CA VAL A 71 -8.90 13.59 -11.49
C VAL A 71 -8.61 12.70 -10.29
N ILE A 72 -7.72 11.72 -10.46
CA ILE A 72 -7.14 10.87 -9.41
C ILE A 72 -5.64 10.77 -9.70
N ASP A 73 -4.78 11.02 -8.71
CA ASP A 73 -3.32 10.92 -8.84
C ASP A 73 -2.71 10.23 -7.63
N PHE A 74 -2.11 9.06 -7.85
CA PHE A 74 -1.41 8.28 -6.82
C PHE A 74 -0.30 9.06 -6.12
N LYS A 75 0.34 10.02 -6.81
CA LYS A 75 1.42 10.83 -6.24
C LYS A 75 0.92 11.86 -5.23
N GLU A 76 -0.36 12.24 -5.26
CA GLU A 76 -0.97 13.13 -4.27
C GLU A 76 -1.29 12.39 -2.97
N HIS A 77 -1.89 11.19 -3.09
CA HIS A 77 -2.13 10.31 -1.95
C HIS A 77 -2.16 8.86 -2.39
N ASN A 78 -1.29 8.04 -1.80
CA ASN A 78 -1.11 6.68 -2.30
C ASN A 78 -2.28 5.73 -1.95
N LEU A 79 -3.22 6.14 -1.09
CA LEU A 79 -4.52 5.47 -0.92
C LEU A 79 -5.41 5.53 -2.16
N HIS A 80 -5.08 6.33 -3.17
CA HIS A 80 -5.87 6.39 -4.40
C HIS A 80 -5.87 5.08 -5.20
N ILE A 81 -5.01 4.12 -4.90
CA ILE A 81 -4.97 2.83 -5.58
C ILE A 81 -5.55 1.72 -4.69
N VAL A 82 -6.30 0.80 -5.30
CA VAL A 82 -6.60 -0.47 -4.65
C VAL A 82 -5.29 -1.25 -4.53
N GLY A 83 -4.89 -1.62 -3.31
CA GLY A 83 -3.66 -2.37 -3.07
C GLY A 83 -3.63 -3.67 -3.89
N TYR A 84 -2.47 -4.00 -4.47
CA TYR A 84 -2.28 -5.14 -5.39
C TYR A 84 -2.94 -5.01 -6.77
N SER A 85 -3.35 -3.80 -7.19
CA SER A 85 -3.88 -3.57 -8.53
C SER A 85 -2.90 -3.99 -9.64
N ILE A 86 -3.37 -4.74 -10.63
CA ILE A 86 -2.61 -5.08 -11.84
C ILE A 86 -2.37 -3.85 -12.74
N ALA A 87 -1.40 -3.94 -13.64
CA ALA A 87 -1.10 -2.89 -14.60
C ALA A 87 -2.27 -2.65 -15.56
N VAL A 88 -2.52 -1.38 -15.89
CA VAL A 88 -3.60 -0.95 -16.79
C VAL A 88 -3.15 0.24 -17.60
N ASP A 89 -3.48 0.27 -18.89
CA ASP A 89 -3.21 1.40 -19.76
C ASP A 89 -4.35 1.59 -20.78
N GLU A 90 -5.51 2.04 -20.32
CA GLU A 90 -6.77 1.99 -21.06
C GLU A 90 -7.49 3.34 -21.12
N GLU A 91 -8.35 3.53 -22.13
CA GLU A 91 -9.28 4.66 -22.19
C GLU A 91 -10.71 4.15 -21.97
N LEU A 92 -11.36 4.62 -20.90
CA LEU A 92 -12.68 4.17 -20.48
C LEU A 92 -13.70 5.31 -20.51
N THR A 93 -14.97 5.00 -20.79
CA THR A 93 -16.06 5.95 -20.51
C THR A 93 -16.30 6.07 -19.00
N TYR A 94 -17.11 7.04 -18.60
CA TYR A 94 -17.54 7.16 -17.20
C TYR A 94 -18.23 5.88 -16.70
N GLU A 95 -19.10 5.28 -17.51
CA GLU A 95 -19.83 4.06 -17.17
C GLU A 95 -18.91 2.84 -17.03
N GLU A 96 -17.87 2.75 -17.86
CA GLU A 96 -16.86 1.68 -17.80
C GLU A 96 -15.90 1.87 -16.61
N LEU A 97 -15.55 3.11 -16.27
CA LEU A 97 -14.66 3.43 -15.15
C LEU A 97 -15.34 3.23 -13.79
N THR A 98 -16.61 3.62 -13.65
CA THR A 98 -17.32 3.68 -12.36
C THR A 98 -17.27 2.38 -11.54
N PRO A 99 -17.41 1.17 -12.13
CA PRO A 99 -17.27 -0.10 -11.41
C PRO A 99 -15.91 -0.33 -10.74
N HIS A 100 -14.85 0.36 -11.20
CA HIS A 100 -13.50 0.28 -10.66
C HIS A 100 -13.20 1.38 -9.62
N LEU A 101 -14.19 2.20 -9.26
CA LEU A 101 -14.05 3.29 -8.31
C LEU A 101 -14.63 2.92 -6.94
N HIS A 102 -13.87 3.19 -5.88
CA HIS A 102 -14.29 2.97 -4.51
C HIS A 102 -14.34 4.28 -3.73
N TYR A 103 -15.46 4.55 -3.07
CA TYR A 103 -15.69 5.73 -2.23
C TYR A 103 -16.64 5.38 -1.07
N ILE A 104 -16.74 6.25 -0.07
CA ILE A 104 -17.63 6.09 1.09
C ILE A 104 -18.56 7.30 1.16
N GLU A 105 -19.86 7.12 0.95
CA GLU A 105 -20.83 8.23 0.92
C GLU A 105 -20.96 8.91 2.30
N GLU A 106 -20.90 8.12 3.37
CA GLU A 106 -21.03 8.59 4.76
C GLU A 106 -19.78 9.36 5.24
N GLN A 107 -18.66 9.25 4.52
CA GLN A 107 -17.41 9.96 4.82
C GLN A 107 -16.91 10.68 3.57
N PRO A 108 -17.58 11.77 3.15
CA PRO A 108 -17.48 12.28 1.79
C PRO A 108 -16.11 12.85 1.42
N SER A 109 -15.30 13.23 2.42
CA SER A 109 -13.94 13.74 2.25
C SER A 109 -12.84 12.68 2.40
N ALA A 110 -13.18 11.45 2.83
CA ALA A 110 -12.21 10.37 3.04
C ALA A 110 -11.94 9.59 1.76
N ILE A 111 -10.69 9.20 1.53
CA ILE A 111 -10.32 8.21 0.51
C ILE A 111 -10.30 6.84 1.21
N PRO A 112 -11.12 5.87 0.78
CA PRO A 112 -11.09 4.55 1.40
C PRO A 112 -9.78 3.83 1.12
N TYR A 113 -9.34 3.01 2.06
CA TYR A 113 -8.29 2.03 1.83
C TYR A 113 -8.94 0.71 1.40
N VAL A 114 -8.70 0.30 0.16
CA VAL A 114 -9.20 -0.95 -0.44
C VAL A 114 -8.00 -1.73 -0.98
N PHE A 115 -8.07 -3.06 -0.94
CA PHE A 115 -7.01 -3.94 -1.41
C PHE A 115 -7.60 -5.22 -2.00
N SER A 116 -6.83 -5.89 -2.86
CA SER A 116 -7.13 -7.25 -3.30
C SER A 116 -5.89 -8.08 -3.50
N TYR A 117 -5.46 -8.76 -2.44
CA TYR A 117 -4.20 -9.49 -2.42
C TYR A 117 -4.23 -10.83 -3.17
N TYR A 118 -5.41 -11.45 -3.27
CA TYR A 118 -5.54 -12.85 -3.71
C TYR A 118 -6.46 -13.02 -4.93
N GLN A 119 -6.95 -11.92 -5.49
CA GLN A 119 -7.75 -11.91 -6.71
C GLN A 119 -7.28 -10.77 -7.58
N GLU A 120 -6.65 -11.11 -8.71
CA GLU A 120 -6.20 -10.13 -9.69
C GLU A 120 -7.36 -9.24 -10.12
N GLN A 121 -7.22 -7.96 -9.84
CA GLN A 121 -8.13 -6.91 -10.24
C GLN A 121 -7.39 -5.58 -10.20
N TRP A 122 -8.07 -4.50 -10.53
CA TRP A 122 -7.54 -3.17 -10.37
C TRP A 122 -8.68 -2.20 -10.03
N GLY A 123 -8.33 -1.12 -9.34
CA GLY A 123 -9.29 -0.07 -9.04
C GLY A 123 -8.63 1.15 -8.43
N PHE A 124 -9.40 2.23 -8.38
CA PHE A 124 -9.00 3.48 -7.74
C PHE A 124 -9.94 3.80 -6.58
N CYS A 125 -9.37 4.37 -5.53
CA CYS A 125 -10.12 4.93 -4.42
C CYS A 125 -10.12 6.45 -4.54
N LEU A 126 -11.22 7.10 -4.19
CA LEU A 126 -11.35 8.55 -4.19
C LEU A 126 -12.36 8.98 -3.14
N SER A 127 -12.33 10.25 -2.75
CA SER A 127 -13.38 10.77 -1.89
C SER A 127 -14.71 10.86 -2.65
N TYR A 128 -15.84 10.73 -1.95
CA TYR A 128 -17.13 10.86 -2.59
C TYR A 128 -17.31 12.25 -3.22
N GLU A 129 -16.73 13.29 -2.62
CA GLU A 129 -16.69 14.63 -3.21
C GLU A 129 -15.92 14.70 -4.53
N GLN A 130 -14.83 13.93 -4.69
CA GLN A 130 -14.11 13.81 -5.96
C GLN A 130 -14.96 13.04 -6.98
N PHE A 131 -15.60 11.94 -6.57
CA PHE A 131 -16.47 11.13 -7.42
C PHE A 131 -17.62 11.95 -8.02
N LEU A 132 -18.30 12.76 -7.20
CA LEU A 132 -19.41 13.62 -7.65
C LEU A 132 -18.99 14.68 -8.68
N LYS A 133 -17.69 15.00 -8.79
CA LYS A 133 -17.15 15.98 -9.74
C LYS A 133 -16.72 15.37 -11.07
N LEU A 134 -16.75 14.05 -11.22
CA LEU A 134 -16.41 13.38 -12.48
C LEU A 134 -17.40 13.76 -13.58
N ASP A 135 -16.87 14.13 -14.76
CA ASP A 135 -17.69 14.38 -15.94
C ASP A 135 -18.16 13.05 -16.53
N LYS A 136 -19.47 12.93 -16.75
CA LYS A 136 -20.11 11.73 -17.31
C LYS A 136 -20.02 11.67 -18.84
N LYS A 137 -19.61 12.75 -19.49
CA LYS A 137 -19.60 12.88 -20.96
C LYS A 137 -18.21 12.71 -21.56
N THR A 138 -17.17 12.66 -20.73
CA THR A 138 -15.78 12.51 -21.17
C THR A 138 -15.37 11.03 -21.17
N LYS A 139 -14.19 10.79 -21.75
CA LYS A 139 -13.43 9.56 -21.55
C LYS A 139 -12.28 9.83 -20.59
N TYR A 140 -11.85 8.78 -19.91
CA TYR A 140 -10.76 8.83 -18.96
C TYR A 140 -9.63 7.95 -19.43
N LYS A 141 -8.40 8.47 -19.43
CA LYS A 141 -7.20 7.66 -19.53
C LYS A 141 -6.86 7.14 -18.15
N VAL A 142 -6.96 5.82 -18.00
CA VAL A 142 -6.61 5.09 -16.79
C VAL A 142 -5.22 4.50 -16.99
N PHE A 143 -4.34 4.78 -16.05
CA PHE A 143 -2.97 4.28 -16.08
C PHE A 143 -2.58 3.75 -14.71
N ILE A 144 -2.08 2.52 -14.66
CA ILE A 144 -1.49 1.89 -13.48
C ILE A 144 -0.20 1.22 -13.96
N ASP A 145 0.94 1.71 -13.49
CA ASP A 145 2.26 1.13 -13.70
C ASP A 145 2.64 0.34 -12.45
N SER A 146 2.26 -0.94 -12.45
CA SER A 146 2.54 -1.90 -11.38
C SER A 146 2.98 -3.25 -11.95
N ASP A 147 3.56 -4.09 -11.10
CA ASP A 147 3.95 -5.45 -11.42
C ASP A 147 3.59 -6.40 -10.28
N LEU A 148 3.31 -7.65 -10.67
CA LEU A 148 3.22 -8.81 -9.78
C LEU A 148 4.36 -9.76 -10.18
N ASP A 149 5.45 -9.73 -9.43
CA ASP A 149 6.64 -10.53 -9.72
C ASP A 149 6.58 -11.90 -9.03
N PRO A 150 6.41 -13.01 -9.77
CA PRO A 150 6.44 -14.36 -9.21
C PRO A 150 7.84 -14.79 -8.74
N GLN A 151 8.90 -14.05 -9.08
CA GLN A 151 10.27 -14.27 -8.58
C GLN A 151 10.58 -13.41 -7.35
N GLY A 152 9.65 -12.56 -6.93
CA GLY A 152 9.82 -11.71 -5.76
C GLY A 152 9.60 -12.44 -4.44
N SER A 153 9.52 -11.65 -3.37
CA SER A 153 9.43 -12.17 -2.00
C SER A 153 8.53 -11.34 -1.09
N LEU A 154 8.08 -11.99 -0.02
CA LEU A 154 7.55 -11.31 1.15
C LEU A 154 8.71 -10.92 2.07
N THR A 155 8.78 -9.64 2.39
CA THR A 155 9.76 -9.09 3.32
C THR A 155 9.18 -8.97 4.72
N TYR A 156 9.91 -9.45 5.72
CA TYR A 156 9.62 -9.17 7.13
C TYR A 156 10.92 -8.88 7.89
N ALA A 157 10.81 -8.47 9.16
CA ALA A 157 11.98 -8.31 9.99
C ALA A 157 11.73 -8.81 11.42
N GLU A 158 12.80 -9.19 12.08
CA GLU A 158 12.80 -9.61 13.47
C GLU A 158 13.99 -9.01 14.22
N LEU A 159 13.84 -8.89 15.55
CA LEU A 159 14.92 -8.57 16.47
C LEU A 159 14.79 -9.50 17.66
N ILE A 160 15.79 -10.35 17.86
CA ILE A 160 15.87 -11.26 19.00
C ILE A 160 16.85 -10.68 20.00
N ILE A 161 16.39 -10.46 21.23
CA ILE A 161 17.20 -9.98 22.35
C ILE A 161 17.32 -11.11 23.37
N PRO A 162 18.49 -11.76 23.49
CA PRO A 162 18.67 -12.86 24.45
C PRO A 162 18.49 -12.38 25.91
N GLY A 163 17.64 -13.09 26.65
CA GLY A 163 17.47 -12.92 28.10
C GLY A 163 18.37 -13.85 28.92
N GLU A 164 18.16 -13.87 30.24
CA GLU A 164 18.85 -14.80 31.15
C GLU A 164 18.28 -16.23 31.08
N ASN A 165 17.08 -16.40 30.53
CA ASN A 165 16.38 -17.68 30.39
C ASN A 165 15.71 -17.80 29.01
N GLU A 166 15.10 -18.95 28.75
CA GLU A 166 14.41 -19.27 27.49
C GLU A 166 12.95 -18.79 27.44
N GLU A 167 12.44 -18.11 28.47
CA GLU A 167 11.09 -17.57 28.46
C GLU A 167 11.01 -16.36 27.51
N GLU A 168 10.02 -16.36 26.62
CA GLU A 168 9.91 -15.36 25.56
C GLU A 168 8.76 -14.36 25.83
N LEU A 169 9.06 -13.08 25.64
CA LEU A 169 8.07 -12.02 25.50
C LEU A 169 8.04 -11.57 24.04
N PHE A 170 6.93 -11.86 23.35
CA PHE A 170 6.78 -11.54 21.93
C PHE A 170 6.00 -10.24 21.72
N PHE A 171 6.62 -9.29 21.04
CA PHE A 171 5.99 -8.06 20.57
C PHE A 171 5.93 -8.07 19.05
N SER A 172 4.77 -7.79 18.49
CA SER A 172 4.59 -7.74 17.04
C SER A 172 3.81 -6.52 16.60
N SER A 173 4.07 -6.11 15.36
CA SER A 173 3.29 -5.14 14.61
C SER A 173 3.37 -5.47 13.13
N TYR A 174 2.52 -4.84 12.31
CA TYR A 174 2.48 -5.07 10.87
C TYR A 174 2.84 -3.79 10.11
N ILE A 175 3.54 -3.96 8.99
CA ILE A 175 4.08 -2.87 8.17
C ILE A 175 3.52 -2.91 6.75
N CYS A 176 2.30 -3.44 6.58
CA CYS A 176 1.69 -3.58 5.25
C CYS A 176 0.83 -2.37 4.84
N HIS A 177 0.41 -1.54 5.79
CA HIS A 177 -0.50 -0.42 5.51
C HIS A 177 0.28 0.76 4.89
N PRO A 178 -0.23 1.39 3.82
CA PRO A 178 0.43 2.49 3.11
C PRO A 178 0.37 3.82 3.89
N GLN A 179 -0.04 4.94 3.28
CA GLN A 179 -0.04 6.28 3.88
C GLN A 179 -1.19 6.47 4.89
N MET A 180 -1.13 5.71 5.99
CA MET A 180 -2.05 5.79 7.13
C MET A 180 -1.28 5.85 8.44
N CYS A 181 -1.80 6.59 9.42
CA CYS A 181 -1.10 6.86 10.68
C CYS A 181 -1.43 5.85 11.78
N ASN A 182 -2.69 5.80 12.23
CA ASN A 182 -3.07 5.00 13.40
C ASN A 182 -3.32 3.52 13.08
N ASN A 183 -3.69 3.20 11.83
CA ASN A 183 -3.73 1.84 11.33
C ASN A 183 -2.81 1.78 10.09
N GLU A 184 -1.53 1.44 10.24
CA GLU A 184 -0.90 1.00 11.50
C GLU A 184 0.49 1.59 11.70
N LEU A 185 0.82 2.74 11.12
CA LEU A 185 2.17 3.28 11.29
C LEU A 185 2.55 3.54 12.77
N SER A 186 1.57 3.79 13.64
CA SER A 186 1.74 3.86 15.09
C SER A 186 2.41 2.64 15.70
N GLY A 187 2.06 1.43 15.25
CA GLY A 187 2.56 0.18 15.81
C GLY A 187 4.05 -0.04 15.59
N PRO A 188 4.55 -0.08 14.33
CA PRO A 188 5.97 -0.22 14.04
C PRO A 188 6.80 0.91 14.65
N VAL A 189 6.28 2.14 14.67
CA VAL A 189 6.96 3.29 15.29
C VAL A 189 7.10 3.11 16.80
N LEU A 190 6.04 2.69 17.49
CA LEU A 190 6.10 2.40 18.92
C LEU A 190 7.07 1.27 19.21
N LEU A 191 6.96 0.16 18.49
CA LEU A 191 7.82 -1.01 18.69
C LEU A 191 9.30 -0.71 18.44
N THR A 192 9.59 0.20 17.51
CA THR A 192 10.97 0.68 17.26
C THR A 192 11.56 1.49 18.43
N GLN A 193 10.74 1.95 19.38
CA GLN A 193 11.15 2.82 20.48
C GLN A 193 11.00 2.17 21.87
N LEU A 194 10.49 0.94 21.93
CA LEU A 194 10.45 0.11 23.13
C LEU A 194 11.83 -0.49 23.42
#